data_AF-A0A109FQ67-F1
#
_entry.id   AF-A0A109FQ67-F1
#
_cell.length_a   1.000
_cell.length_b   1.000
_cell.length_c   1.000
_cell.angle_alpha   90.00
_cell.angle_beta   90.00
_cell.angle_gamma   90.00
#
_symmetry.space_group_name_H-M   'P 1'
#
loop_
_entity.id
_entity.type
_entity.pdbx_description
1 polymer ?
#
loop_
_entity_poly.entity_id
_entity_poly.type
_entity_poly.pdbx_seq_one_letter_code
_entity_poly.pdbx_strand_id
1 'polypeptide(L)'
;MLLLLPLALMGWASVQGWRADEVLREAQVIDPVWIRVRQALAALAYWLALAALVAGPATWLKLRLDAWRARQSRDFLYDRLLLCWRALGHWLVAYTALLVGALALSLAYELSWGWSHFKAGGWFMLLVAVPVLGVLWAGCLLIKRLRQQWHVLERPSSAFLGQTLGRDKAPALWAWIAQLAHAAGAPVPDHIVVGIDQSFFVTSVDVALQPAGERLTGRTLYLPLTYLSTLSQAETASIIGHELGHFSSRDTERGSAIGAQFSLMCRHFSSLSAEAADPAWIERPALWMTQRFLHHWHLAVHHWGRAQELVADRVGGNIAGERLFCQALLRVIALDAEINRLLAEHHPNLIQALADHLRHTPLRLNDAVLDHAIAHPFDTHPPTVLRLQQLDVVLDDALLAQATRVPTEHDRHWFSELTRITNPQGE
;
A
#
# COMPACT_ATOMS: atom_id res chain seq x y z
N MET A 1 7.65 -11.11 -21.26
CA MET A 1 6.59 -10.31 -21.92
C MET A 1 7.03 -8.89 -22.24
N LEU A 2 7.55 -8.12 -21.27
CA LEU A 2 8.03 -6.73 -21.45
C LEU A 2 8.97 -6.50 -22.66
N LEU A 3 9.71 -7.54 -23.09
CA LEU A 3 10.61 -7.47 -24.25
C LEU A 3 10.04 -8.15 -25.50
N LEU A 4 9.21 -9.19 -25.34
CA LEU A 4 8.76 -10.03 -26.44
C LEU A 4 7.79 -9.29 -27.38
N LEU A 5 6.84 -8.54 -26.82
CA LEU A 5 5.86 -7.80 -27.61
C LEU A 5 6.50 -6.65 -28.43
N PRO A 6 7.36 -5.78 -27.84
CA PRO A 6 8.11 -4.81 -28.63
C PRO A 6 8.98 -5.47 -29.72
N LEU A 7 9.67 -6.58 -29.42
CA LEU A 7 10.49 -7.29 -30.42
C LEU A 7 9.65 -7.83 -31.59
N ALA A 8 8.49 -8.41 -31.29
CA ALA A 8 7.58 -8.90 -32.33
C ALA A 8 7.06 -7.76 -33.23
N LEU A 9 6.65 -6.64 -32.64
CA LEU A 9 6.22 -5.45 -33.38
C LEU A 9 7.35 -4.86 -34.22
N MET A 10 8.57 -4.80 -33.67
CA MET A 10 9.75 -4.31 -34.38
C MET A 10 10.12 -5.22 -35.56
N GLY A 11 10.08 -6.54 -35.38
CA GLY A 11 10.29 -7.51 -36.45
C GLY A 11 9.24 -7.39 -37.55
N TRP A 12 7.96 -7.25 -37.16
CA TRP A 12 6.87 -7.08 -38.12
C TRP A 12 6.97 -5.78 -38.91
N ALA A 13 7.24 -4.66 -38.25
CA ALA A 13 7.45 -3.36 -38.90
C ALA A 13 8.64 -3.39 -39.88
N SER A 14 9.68 -4.19 -39.58
CA SER A 14 10.82 -4.38 -40.49
C SER A 14 10.41 -5.12 -41.77
N VAL A 15 9.56 -6.14 -41.66
CA VAL A 15 8.99 -6.86 -42.82
C VAL A 15 8.11 -5.93 -43.66
N GLN A 16 7.31 -5.07 -43.02
CA GLN A 16 6.49 -4.07 -43.71
C GLN A 16 7.35 -3.07 -44.47
N GLY A 17 8.42 -2.55 -43.86
CA GLY A 17 9.37 -1.65 -44.51
C GLY A 17 10.01 -2.30 -45.73
N TRP A 18 10.48 -3.55 -45.60
CA TRP A 18 11.08 -4.30 -46.70
C TRP A 18 10.10 -4.48 -47.88
N ARG A 19 8.85 -4.85 -47.63
CA ARG A 19 7.82 -4.97 -48.69
C ARG A 19 7.56 -3.64 -49.41
N ALA A 20 7.55 -2.53 -48.67
CA ALA A 20 7.35 -1.22 -49.27
C ALA A 20 8.54 -0.79 -50.14
N ASP A 21 9.76 -1.10 -49.72
CA ASP A 21 10.99 -0.85 -50.47
C ASP A 21 11.08 -1.70 -51.74
N GLU A 22 10.69 -2.97 -51.68
CA GLU A 22 10.65 -3.86 -52.84
C GLU A 22 9.68 -3.34 -53.90
N VAL A 23 8.45 -2.98 -53.50
CA VAL A 23 7.45 -2.40 -54.40
C VAL A 23 7.92 -1.06 -54.99
N LEU A 24 8.63 -0.23 -54.22
CA LEU A 24 9.18 1.03 -54.72
C LEU A 24 10.28 0.80 -55.78
N ARG A 25 11.08 -0.26 -55.66
CA ARG A 25 12.13 -0.61 -56.63
C ARG A 25 11.57 -1.16 -57.94
N GLU A 26 10.46 -1.90 -57.86
CA GLU A 26 9.81 -2.50 -59.03
C GLU A 26 8.84 -1.54 -59.73
N ALA A 27 8.27 -0.57 -59.01
CA ALA A 27 7.27 0.35 -59.56
C ALA A 27 7.90 1.44 -60.47
N GLN A 28 7.86 1.23 -61.78
CA GLN A 28 8.05 2.31 -62.77
C GLN A 28 6.79 3.16 -63.03
N VAL A 29 5.60 2.75 -62.55
CA VAL A 29 4.28 3.32 -63.00
C VAL A 29 3.26 3.58 -61.86
N ILE A 30 3.57 3.30 -60.59
CA ILE A 30 2.60 3.50 -59.47
C ILE A 30 2.82 4.86 -58.78
N ASP A 31 1.73 5.50 -58.33
CA ASP A 31 1.75 6.76 -57.57
C ASP A 31 2.69 6.66 -56.34
N PRO A 32 3.87 7.33 -56.37
CA PRO A 32 4.92 7.15 -55.37
C PRO A 32 4.50 7.68 -53.99
N VAL A 33 3.46 8.50 -53.91
CA VAL A 33 3.01 9.12 -52.66
C VAL A 33 2.51 8.07 -51.68
N TRP A 34 1.67 7.12 -52.12
CA TRP A 34 1.09 6.10 -51.25
C TRP A 34 2.13 5.09 -50.75
N ILE A 35 3.14 4.78 -51.55
CA ILE A 35 4.25 3.90 -51.16
C ILE A 35 5.12 4.59 -50.09
N ARG A 36 5.40 5.89 -50.25
CA ARG A 36 6.12 6.67 -49.24
C ARG A 36 5.36 6.78 -47.91
N VAL A 37 4.04 6.94 -47.96
CA VAL A 37 3.20 6.91 -46.75
C VAL A 37 3.34 5.57 -46.02
N ARG A 38 3.33 4.46 -46.75
CA ARG A 38 3.53 3.11 -46.17
C ARG A 38 4.92 2.93 -45.55
N GLN A 39 5.97 3.40 -46.22
CA GLN A 39 7.33 3.41 -45.64
C GLN A 39 7.37 4.23 -44.35
N ALA A 40 6.75 5.41 -44.32
CA ALA A 40 6.68 6.24 -43.12
C ALA A 40 5.93 5.56 -41.97
N LEU A 41 4.79 4.90 -42.25
CA LEU A 41 4.04 4.14 -41.25
C LEU A 41 4.87 2.99 -40.65
N ALA A 42 5.54 2.21 -41.50
CA ALA A 42 6.40 1.10 -41.07
C ALA A 42 7.61 1.59 -40.25
N ALA A 43 8.27 2.67 -40.71
CA ALA A 43 9.39 3.27 -39.98
C ALA A 43 8.98 3.81 -38.61
N LEU A 44 7.86 4.55 -38.54
CA LEU A 44 7.35 5.06 -37.27
C LEU A 44 6.93 3.92 -36.32
N ALA A 45 6.26 2.88 -36.84
CA ALA A 45 5.92 1.69 -36.04
C ALA A 45 7.16 1.02 -35.46
N TYR A 46 8.22 0.89 -36.26
CA TYR A 46 9.52 0.36 -35.82
C TYR A 46 10.13 1.20 -34.70
N TRP A 47 10.20 2.53 -34.86
CA TRP A 47 10.79 3.42 -33.86
C TRP A 47 9.99 3.45 -32.55
N LEU A 48 8.65 3.40 -32.62
CA LEU A 48 7.81 3.29 -31.42
C LEU A 48 8.02 1.95 -30.70
N ALA A 49 8.13 0.83 -31.44
CA ALA A 49 8.42 -0.47 -30.87
C ALA A 49 9.81 -0.52 -30.23
N LEU A 50 10.83 0.06 -30.86
CA LEU A 50 12.17 0.18 -30.30
C LEU A 50 12.18 1.05 -29.04
N ALA A 51 11.47 2.18 -29.03
CA ALA A 51 11.31 3.02 -27.85
C ALA A 51 10.66 2.25 -26.69
N ALA A 52 9.61 1.47 -26.96
CA ALA A 52 8.99 0.60 -25.96
C ALA A 52 9.96 -0.47 -25.43
N LEU A 53 10.75 -1.08 -26.33
CA LEU A 53 11.76 -2.09 -25.98
C LEU A 53 12.81 -1.55 -25.00
N VAL A 54 13.26 -0.31 -25.19
CA VAL A 54 14.22 0.36 -24.30
C VAL A 54 13.56 0.86 -23.02
N ALA A 55 12.34 1.39 -23.11
CA ALA A 55 11.62 1.96 -21.97
C ALA A 55 11.35 0.94 -20.86
N GLY A 56 11.07 -0.32 -21.19
CA GLY A 56 10.83 -1.39 -20.20
C GLY A 56 12.02 -1.61 -19.25
N PRO A 57 13.19 -2.04 -19.76
CA PRO A 57 14.42 -2.18 -18.98
C PRO A 57 14.87 -0.90 -18.28
N ALA A 58 14.76 0.26 -18.95
CA ALA A 58 15.14 1.54 -18.36
C ALA A 58 14.29 1.87 -17.13
N THR A 59 12.97 1.64 -17.19
CA THR A 59 12.05 1.83 -16.06
C THR A 59 12.41 0.89 -14.90
N TRP A 60 12.68 -0.38 -15.21
CA TRP A 60 13.09 -1.37 -14.20
C TRP A 60 14.42 -1.01 -13.53
N LEU A 61 15.43 -0.61 -14.31
CA LEU A 61 16.74 -0.21 -13.79
C LEU A 61 16.62 1.04 -12.92
N LYS A 62 15.87 2.05 -13.40
CA LYS A 62 15.61 3.27 -12.65
C LYS A 62 14.93 2.99 -11.31
N LEU A 63 13.90 2.15 -11.30
CA LEU A 63 13.21 1.72 -10.08
C LEU A 63 14.18 1.10 -9.08
N ARG A 64 15.08 0.21 -9.53
CA ARG A 64 16.07 -0.40 -8.64
C ARG A 64 17.09 0.59 -8.10
N LEU A 65 17.57 1.52 -8.93
CA LEU A 65 18.50 2.57 -8.53
C LEU A 65 17.87 3.50 -7.51
N ASP A 66 16.63 3.94 -7.75
CA ASP A 66 15.90 4.83 -6.83
C ASP A 66 15.62 4.11 -5.50
N ALA A 67 15.23 2.83 -5.52
CA ALA A 67 15.05 2.05 -4.30
C ALA A 67 16.37 1.82 -3.52
N TRP A 68 17.49 1.60 -4.23
CA TRP A 68 18.80 1.51 -3.59
C TRP A 68 19.22 2.84 -2.94
N ARG A 69 18.98 3.98 -3.62
CA ARG A 69 19.21 5.31 -3.04
C ARG A 69 18.35 5.56 -1.80
N ALA A 70 17.08 5.16 -1.84
CA ALA A 70 16.18 5.25 -0.69
C ALA A 70 16.67 4.43 0.51
N ARG A 71 17.33 3.29 0.27
CA ARG A 71 17.96 2.51 1.35
C ARG A 71 19.20 3.21 1.93
N GLN A 72 19.94 3.97 1.13
CA GLN A 72 21.15 4.66 1.59
C GLN A 72 20.88 6.02 2.23
N SER A 73 19.82 6.70 1.83
CA SER A 73 19.49 8.04 2.31
C SER A 73 18.03 8.12 2.75
N ARG A 74 17.84 8.41 4.03
CA ARG A 74 16.53 8.69 4.63
C ARG A 74 15.84 9.89 3.98
N ASP A 75 16.58 10.95 3.71
CA ASP A 75 16.03 12.16 3.06
C ASP A 75 15.54 11.86 1.65
N PHE A 76 16.29 11.06 0.88
CA PHE A 76 15.84 10.62 -0.44
C PHE A 76 14.54 9.81 -0.35
N LEU A 77 14.42 8.88 0.60
CA LEU A 77 13.18 8.13 0.82
C LEU A 77 12.00 9.09 1.07
N TYR A 78 12.16 10.02 2.00
CA TYR A 78 11.08 10.91 2.42
C TYR A 78 10.68 11.94 1.36
N ASP A 79 11.64 12.42 0.56
CA ASP A 79 11.37 13.41 -0.49
C ASP A 79 10.89 12.78 -1.80
N ARG A 80 11.33 11.55 -2.11
CA ARG A 80 11.18 10.98 -3.45
C ARG A 80 10.22 9.81 -3.54
N LEU A 81 9.79 9.16 -2.46
CA LEU A 81 8.88 8.00 -2.53
C LEU A 81 7.64 8.29 -3.39
N LEU A 82 6.90 9.34 -3.05
CA LEU A 82 5.66 9.69 -3.76
C LEU A 82 5.94 10.18 -5.19
N LEU A 83 7.04 10.90 -5.42
CA LEU A 83 7.45 11.35 -6.75
C LEU A 83 7.80 10.16 -7.66
N CYS A 84 8.57 9.18 -7.15
CA CYS A 84 8.92 7.98 -7.87
C CYS A 84 7.70 7.10 -8.14
N TRP A 85 6.74 7.03 -7.21
CA TRP A 85 5.46 6.37 -7.43
C TRP A 85 4.64 7.02 -8.54
N ARG A 86 4.44 8.35 -8.50
CA ARG A 86 3.75 9.10 -9.57
C ARG A 86 4.43 8.93 -10.92
N ALA A 87 5.77 9.03 -10.93
CA ALA A 87 6.55 8.82 -12.14
C ALA A 87 6.31 7.42 -12.72
N LEU A 88 6.30 6.36 -11.90
CA LEU A 88 6.05 5.00 -12.36
C LEU A 88 4.73 4.88 -13.14
N GLY A 89 3.65 5.48 -12.66
CA GLY A 89 2.36 5.49 -13.37
C GLY A 89 2.45 6.13 -14.75
N HIS A 90 3.10 7.29 -14.83
CA HIS A 90 3.35 7.95 -16.11
C HIS A 90 4.21 7.10 -17.06
N TRP A 91 5.25 6.45 -16.56
CA TRP A 91 6.10 5.55 -17.36
C TRP A 91 5.33 4.32 -17.86
N LEU A 92 4.47 3.73 -17.03
CA LEU A 92 3.62 2.60 -17.44
C LEU A 92 2.60 2.99 -18.51
N VAL A 93 1.95 4.14 -18.35
CA VAL A 93 1.03 4.69 -19.34
C VAL A 93 1.75 5.01 -20.65
N ALA A 94 2.93 5.63 -20.58
CA ALA A 94 3.75 5.94 -21.76
C ALA A 94 4.19 4.66 -22.48
N TYR A 95 4.68 3.66 -21.74
CA TYR A 95 5.07 2.36 -22.29
C TYR A 95 3.90 1.67 -23.03
N THR A 96 2.71 1.63 -22.43
CA THR A 96 1.52 1.05 -23.07
C THR A 96 1.10 1.86 -24.30
N ALA A 97 1.19 3.20 -24.24
CA ALA A 97 0.87 4.07 -25.38
C ALA A 97 1.82 3.86 -26.56
N LEU A 98 3.13 3.64 -26.31
CA LEU A 98 4.11 3.32 -27.36
C LEU A 98 3.75 2.00 -28.06
N LEU A 99 3.38 0.96 -27.29
CA LEU A 99 2.96 -0.33 -27.84
C LEU A 99 1.68 -0.24 -28.68
N VAL A 100 0.66 0.43 -28.16
CA VAL A 100 -0.62 0.64 -28.87
C VAL A 100 -0.40 1.48 -30.13
N GLY A 101 0.44 2.52 -30.05
CA GLY A 101 0.81 3.35 -31.20
C GLY A 101 1.54 2.55 -32.28
N ALA A 102 2.53 1.74 -31.90
CA ALA A 102 3.26 0.87 -32.83
C ALA A 102 2.32 -0.14 -33.52
N LEU A 103 1.41 -0.75 -32.76
CA LEU A 103 0.41 -1.67 -33.30
C LEU A 103 -0.58 -0.97 -34.23
N ALA A 104 -1.02 0.25 -33.89
CA ALA A 104 -1.97 1.02 -34.70
C ALA A 104 -1.37 1.42 -36.05
N LEU A 105 -0.12 1.87 -36.06
CA LEU A 105 0.60 2.19 -37.29
C LEU A 105 0.85 0.94 -38.14
N SER A 106 1.22 -0.17 -37.51
CA SER A 106 1.39 -1.47 -38.18
C SER A 106 0.09 -1.94 -38.83
N LEU A 107 -1.05 -1.75 -38.16
CA LEU A 107 -2.36 -2.08 -38.68
C LEU A 107 -2.77 -1.15 -39.83
N ALA A 108 -2.54 0.15 -39.70
CA ALA A 108 -2.82 1.12 -40.75
C ALA A 108 -2.05 0.79 -42.04
N TYR A 109 -0.81 0.32 -41.91
CA TYR A 109 -0.03 -0.21 -43.03
C TYR A 109 -0.75 -1.40 -43.69
N GLU A 110 -1.15 -2.43 -42.92
CA GLU A 110 -1.78 -3.63 -43.47
C GLU A 110 -3.13 -3.33 -44.12
N LEU A 111 -3.94 -2.44 -43.52
CA LEU A 111 -5.21 -2.00 -44.10
C LEU A 111 -4.98 -1.27 -45.43
N SER A 112 -3.99 -0.37 -45.48
CA SER A 112 -3.62 0.33 -46.72
C SER A 112 -3.19 -0.66 -47.79
N TRP A 113 -2.32 -1.62 -47.46
CA TRP A 113 -1.82 -2.63 -48.38
C TRP A 113 -2.94 -3.56 -48.88
N GLY A 114 -3.75 -4.09 -47.97
CA GLY A 114 -4.87 -4.99 -48.27
C GLY A 114 -5.94 -4.34 -49.15
N TRP A 115 -6.22 -3.04 -48.95
CA TRP A 115 -7.13 -2.29 -49.80
C TRP A 115 -6.62 -2.15 -51.24
N SER A 116 -5.33 -1.84 -51.42
CA SER A 116 -4.74 -1.72 -52.76
C SER A 116 -4.64 -3.05 -53.52
N HIS A 117 -4.53 -4.18 -52.80
CA HIS A 117 -4.38 -5.53 -53.37
C HIS A 117 -5.64 -6.38 -53.18
N PHE A 118 -6.81 -5.74 -53.10
CA PHE A 118 -8.08 -6.42 -52.79
C PHE A 118 -8.37 -7.60 -53.73
N LYS A 119 -8.15 -7.41 -55.04
CA LYS A 119 -8.37 -8.43 -56.08
C LYS A 119 -7.31 -9.56 -56.07
N ALA A 120 -6.16 -9.34 -55.44
CA ALA A 120 -5.04 -10.29 -55.36
C ALA A 120 -5.02 -11.09 -54.04
N GLY A 121 -6.12 -11.10 -53.28
CA GLY A 121 -6.21 -11.80 -51.99
C GLY A 121 -6.04 -10.91 -50.76
N GLY A 122 -5.92 -9.59 -50.93
CA GLY A 122 -5.81 -8.63 -49.82
C GLY A 122 -7.02 -8.60 -48.87
N TRP A 123 -8.16 -9.16 -49.27
CA TRP A 123 -9.34 -9.33 -48.40
C TRP A 123 -9.04 -10.20 -47.16
N PHE A 124 -8.11 -11.17 -47.25
CA PHE A 124 -7.70 -11.99 -46.11
C PHE A 124 -7.00 -11.14 -45.03
N MET A 125 -6.18 -10.16 -45.43
CA MET A 125 -5.55 -9.23 -44.48
C MET A 125 -6.58 -8.33 -43.79
N LEU A 126 -7.66 -7.95 -44.48
CA LEU A 126 -8.76 -7.19 -43.87
C LEU A 126 -9.50 -8.02 -42.81
N LEU A 127 -9.65 -9.34 -43.01
CA LEU A 127 -10.20 -10.23 -41.97
C LEU A 127 -9.26 -10.37 -40.76
N VAL A 128 -7.95 -10.48 -40.98
CA VAL A 128 -6.94 -10.53 -39.90
C VAL A 128 -6.84 -9.19 -39.15
N ALA A 129 -7.19 -8.06 -39.79
CA ALA A 129 -7.23 -6.75 -39.16
C ALA A 129 -8.32 -6.63 -38.07
N VAL A 130 -9.44 -7.35 -38.21
CA VAL A 130 -10.58 -7.30 -37.26
C VAL A 130 -10.16 -7.68 -35.82
N PRO A 131 -9.53 -8.83 -35.54
CA PRO A 131 -9.07 -9.15 -34.19
C PRO A 131 -8.02 -8.16 -33.67
N VAL A 132 -7.16 -7.61 -34.54
CA VAL A 132 -6.14 -6.61 -34.15
C VAL A 132 -6.78 -5.29 -33.71
N LEU A 133 -7.88 -4.85 -34.35
CA LEU A 133 -8.67 -3.71 -33.87
C LEU A 133 -9.22 -3.96 -32.46
N GLY A 134 -9.64 -5.20 -32.16
CA GLY A 134 -10.04 -5.59 -30.80
C GLY A 134 -8.90 -5.44 -29.79
N VAL A 135 -7.66 -5.84 -30.16
CA VAL A 135 -6.47 -5.65 -29.30
C VAL A 135 -6.14 -4.17 -29.11
N LEU A 136 -6.26 -3.34 -30.15
CA LEU A 136 -6.07 -1.89 -30.05
C LEU A 136 -7.10 -1.24 -29.13
N TRP A 137 -8.37 -1.61 -29.28
CA TRP A 137 -9.43 -1.14 -28.40
C TRP A 137 -9.16 -1.53 -26.94
N ALA A 138 -8.79 -2.79 -26.68
CA ALA A 138 -8.39 -3.25 -25.36
C ALA A 138 -7.17 -2.49 -24.81
N GLY A 139 -6.17 -2.18 -25.65
CA GLY A 139 -5.02 -1.37 -25.27
C GLY A 139 -5.38 0.06 -24.89
N CYS A 140 -6.28 0.71 -25.63
CA CYS A 140 -6.80 2.04 -25.30
C CYS A 140 -7.60 2.03 -23.98
N LEU A 141 -8.44 1.01 -23.77
CA LEU A 141 -9.14 0.80 -22.50
C LEU A 141 -8.15 0.59 -21.34
N LEU A 142 -7.07 -0.15 -21.56
CA LEU A 142 -6.01 -0.34 -20.57
C LEU A 142 -5.34 0.98 -20.20
N ILE A 143 -5.01 1.84 -21.17
CA ILE A 143 -4.44 3.17 -20.89
C ILE A 143 -5.38 3.99 -20.01
N LYS A 144 -6.68 4.00 -20.34
CA LYS A 144 -7.70 4.68 -19.54
C LYS A 144 -7.77 4.11 -18.12
N ARG A 145 -7.83 2.78 -17.99
CA ARG A 145 -7.86 2.05 -16.72
C ARG A 145 -6.63 2.34 -15.87
N LEU A 146 -5.43 2.24 -16.44
CA LEU A 146 -4.17 2.57 -15.75
C LEU A 146 -4.16 4.00 -15.24
N ARG A 147 -4.57 4.98 -16.05
CA ARG A 147 -4.65 6.39 -15.59
C ARG A 147 -5.64 6.57 -14.44
N GLN A 148 -6.81 5.94 -14.53
CA GLN A 148 -7.84 6.02 -13.50
C GLN A 148 -7.39 5.34 -12.19
N GLN A 149 -6.90 4.11 -12.28
CA GLN A 149 -6.40 3.36 -11.12
C GLN A 149 -5.18 4.05 -10.49
N TRP A 150 -4.26 4.59 -11.30
CA TRP A 150 -3.10 5.30 -10.77
C TRP A 150 -3.49 6.59 -10.05
N HIS A 151 -4.45 7.35 -10.58
CA HIS A 151 -4.95 8.54 -9.91
C HIS A 151 -5.57 8.21 -8.52
N VAL A 152 -6.24 7.06 -8.40
CA VAL A 152 -6.73 6.56 -7.10
C VAL A 152 -5.54 6.19 -6.19
N LEU A 153 -4.53 5.50 -6.72
CA LEU A 153 -3.32 5.13 -6.00
C LEU A 153 -2.44 6.33 -5.58
N GLU A 154 -2.59 7.49 -6.20
CA GLU A 154 -1.85 8.72 -5.86
C GLU A 154 -2.47 9.50 -4.70
N ARG A 155 -3.75 9.25 -4.40
CA ARG A 155 -4.49 9.85 -3.29
C ARG A 155 -5.08 8.76 -2.42
N PRO A 156 -4.23 7.91 -1.80
CA PRO A 156 -4.72 6.91 -0.90
C PRO A 156 -5.47 7.61 0.25
N SER A 157 -6.80 7.49 0.27
CA SER A 157 -7.58 7.90 1.43
C SER A 157 -7.58 6.71 2.38
N SER A 158 -6.99 6.89 3.56
CA SER A 158 -7.05 5.88 4.59
C SER A 158 -8.46 5.89 5.16
N ALA A 159 -9.30 4.97 4.68
CA ALA A 159 -10.66 4.85 5.14
C ALA A 159 -10.71 3.86 6.32
N PHE A 160 -10.98 4.35 7.52
CA PHE A 160 -11.05 3.53 8.74
C PHE A 160 -12.45 3.52 9.31
N LEU A 161 -12.87 2.39 9.85
CA LEU A 161 -14.08 2.35 10.67
C LEU A 161 -13.77 2.98 12.02
N GLY A 162 -14.51 4.02 12.37
CA GLY A 162 -14.32 4.67 13.65
C GLY A 162 -15.15 5.91 13.83
N GLN A 163 -15.21 6.37 15.08
CA GLN A 163 -15.90 7.57 15.48
C GLN A 163 -14.95 8.50 16.22
N THR A 164 -14.96 9.78 15.85
CA THR A 164 -14.24 10.83 16.57
C THR A 164 -14.84 11.03 17.95
N LEU A 165 -13.99 10.98 18.98
CA LEU A 165 -14.38 11.22 20.36
C LEU A 165 -13.94 12.61 20.80
N GLY A 166 -14.88 13.56 20.76
CA GLY A 166 -14.64 14.96 21.11
C GLY A 166 -14.25 15.19 22.58
N ARG A 167 -13.56 16.30 22.84
CA ARG A 167 -13.11 16.72 24.18
C ARG A 167 -14.27 16.93 25.15
N ASP A 168 -15.39 17.39 24.63
CA ASP A 168 -16.66 17.60 25.33
C ASP A 168 -17.27 16.29 25.84
N LYS A 169 -17.12 15.20 25.08
CA LYS A 169 -17.73 13.90 25.39
C LYS A 169 -16.90 13.04 26.35
N ALA A 170 -15.58 13.19 26.35
CA ALA A 170 -14.69 12.37 27.19
C ALA A 170 -13.50 13.19 27.75
N PRO A 171 -13.74 14.22 28.57
CA PRO A 171 -12.69 15.13 29.03
C PRO A 171 -11.59 14.42 29.84
N ALA A 172 -11.95 13.41 30.63
CA ALA A 172 -11.00 12.62 31.41
C ALA A 172 -10.06 11.78 30.52
N LEU A 173 -10.58 11.18 29.44
CA LEU A 173 -9.77 10.49 28.44
C LEU A 173 -8.77 11.44 27.77
N TRP A 174 -9.24 12.63 27.35
CA TRP A 174 -8.37 13.63 26.74
C TRP A 174 -7.29 14.13 27.69
N ALA A 175 -7.62 14.34 28.96
CA ALA A 175 -6.64 14.72 29.99
C ALA A 175 -5.60 13.60 30.20
N TRP A 176 -6.04 12.34 30.24
CA TRP A 176 -5.15 11.20 30.37
C TRP A 176 -4.19 11.07 29.18
N ILE A 177 -4.69 11.18 27.94
CA ILE A 177 -3.84 11.15 26.74
C ILE A 177 -2.89 12.35 26.69
N ALA A 178 -3.32 13.54 27.13
CA ALA A 178 -2.45 14.70 27.22
C ALA A 178 -1.29 14.49 28.22
N GLN A 179 -1.55 13.81 29.35
CA GLN A 179 -0.50 13.43 30.30
C GLN A 179 0.48 12.43 29.68
N LEU A 180 -0.02 11.42 28.96
CA LEU A 180 0.83 10.44 28.26
C LEU A 180 1.68 11.11 27.17
N ALA A 181 1.09 12.03 26.38
CA ALA A 181 1.81 12.80 25.37
C ALA A 181 2.92 13.66 25.98
N HIS A 182 2.63 14.31 27.12
CA HIS A 182 3.63 15.09 27.84
C HIS A 182 4.79 14.21 28.35
N ALA A 183 4.48 13.04 28.93
CA ALA A 183 5.49 12.08 29.37
C ALA A 183 6.32 11.51 28.20
N ALA A 184 5.70 11.32 27.04
CA ALA A 184 6.35 10.89 25.81
C ALA A 184 7.21 11.97 25.13
N GLY A 185 7.11 13.24 25.56
CA GLY A 185 7.70 14.37 24.85
C GLY A 185 7.09 14.62 23.47
N ALA A 186 5.83 14.20 23.28
CA ALA A 186 5.12 14.24 22.02
C ALA A 186 4.00 15.31 22.04
N PRO A 187 3.62 15.87 20.88
CA PRO A 187 2.44 16.71 20.79
C PRO A 187 1.18 15.91 21.10
N VAL A 188 0.21 16.56 21.76
CA VAL A 188 -1.13 15.98 21.96
C VAL A 188 -1.79 15.79 20.58
N PRO A 189 -2.42 14.63 20.30
CA PRO A 189 -3.18 14.43 19.07
C PRO A 189 -4.28 15.47 18.88
N ASP A 190 -4.54 15.85 17.63
CA ASP A 190 -5.63 16.75 17.26
C ASP A 190 -6.97 16.03 17.31
N HIS A 191 -6.97 14.74 16.99
CA HIS A 191 -8.16 13.88 16.95
C HIS A 191 -7.91 12.57 17.68
N ILE A 192 -8.91 12.11 18.43
CA ILE A 192 -8.98 10.75 18.99
C ILE A 192 -10.12 10.02 18.28
N VAL A 193 -9.79 8.90 17.66
CA VAL A 193 -10.75 8.06 16.95
C VAL A 193 -10.85 6.74 17.69
N VAL A 194 -12.08 6.28 17.91
CA VAL A 194 -12.35 4.98 18.51
C VAL A 194 -12.96 4.08 17.44
N GLY A 195 -12.43 2.86 17.28
CA GLY A 195 -12.93 1.91 16.28
C GLY A 195 -12.75 0.45 16.69
N ILE A 196 -12.93 -0.48 15.76
CA ILE A 196 -12.96 -1.93 16.04
C ILE A 196 -12.08 -2.77 15.11
N ASP A 197 -11.65 -2.21 13.98
CA ASP A 197 -11.11 -2.95 12.83
C ASP A 197 -9.59 -2.82 12.66
N GLN A 198 -8.94 -1.96 13.45
CA GLN A 198 -7.49 -1.75 13.40
C GLN A 198 -6.85 -1.98 14.78
N SER A 199 -5.51 -2.02 14.84
CA SER A 199 -4.77 -1.93 16.11
C SER A 199 -4.60 -0.47 16.55
N PHE A 200 -3.94 -0.24 17.68
CA PHE A 200 -3.52 1.11 18.08
C PHE A 200 -2.62 1.69 17.00
N PHE A 201 -2.86 2.94 16.59
CA PHE A 201 -1.95 3.64 15.70
C PHE A 201 -2.01 5.14 15.90
N VAL A 202 -0.93 5.81 15.53
CA VAL A 202 -0.94 7.25 15.23
C VAL A 202 -0.64 7.52 13.77
N THR A 203 -1.22 8.60 13.24
CA THR A 203 -0.89 9.07 11.90
C THR A 203 -1.08 10.58 11.78
N SER A 204 -0.25 11.21 10.95
CA SER A 204 -0.40 12.61 10.52
C SER A 204 -0.90 12.70 9.07
N VAL A 205 -1.26 11.57 8.46
CA VAL A 205 -1.86 11.48 7.13
C VAL A 205 -3.37 11.68 7.24
N ASP A 206 -3.98 12.35 6.26
CA ASP A 206 -5.42 12.57 6.22
C ASP A 206 -6.20 11.25 6.31
N VAL A 207 -7.10 11.18 7.29
CA VAL A 207 -7.96 10.01 7.55
C VAL A 207 -9.39 10.31 7.11
N ALA A 208 -10.04 9.35 6.45
CA ALA A 208 -11.48 9.37 6.21
C ALA A 208 -12.15 8.34 7.11
N LEU A 209 -13.09 8.76 7.94
CA LEU A 209 -13.83 7.86 8.82
C LEU A 209 -15.06 7.28 8.11
N GLN A 210 -15.29 5.99 8.32
CA GLN A 210 -16.50 5.30 7.89
C GLN A 210 -17.35 4.90 9.11
N PRO A 211 -18.69 4.92 8.99
CA PRO A 211 -19.49 5.23 7.80
C PRO A 211 -19.78 6.73 7.59
N ALA A 212 -19.41 7.59 8.54
CA ALA A 212 -19.81 9.00 8.54
C ALA A 212 -19.21 9.84 7.41
N GLY A 213 -18.10 9.41 6.79
CA GLY A 213 -17.39 10.14 5.75
C GLY A 213 -16.61 11.37 6.26
N GLU A 214 -16.45 11.51 7.57
CA GLU A 214 -15.71 12.62 8.19
C GLU A 214 -14.23 12.56 7.80
N ARG A 215 -13.65 13.69 7.39
CA ARG A 215 -12.23 13.77 7.00
C ARG A 215 -11.45 14.49 8.08
N LEU A 216 -10.50 13.78 8.68
CA LEU A 216 -9.62 14.30 9.71
C LEU A 216 -8.28 14.68 9.08
N THR A 217 -7.81 15.88 9.42
CA THR A 217 -6.50 16.40 9.01
C THR A 217 -5.71 16.77 10.27
N GLY A 218 -4.41 16.51 10.27
CA GLY A 218 -3.55 16.64 11.46
C GLY A 218 -3.27 15.30 12.13
N ARG A 219 -2.92 15.33 13.42
CA ARG A 219 -2.49 14.16 14.19
C ARG A 219 -3.70 13.41 14.71
N THR A 220 -3.82 12.16 14.31
CA THR A 220 -4.90 11.27 14.75
C THR A 220 -4.32 10.13 15.56
N LEU A 221 -4.87 9.90 16.75
CA LEU A 221 -4.66 8.69 17.54
C LEU A 221 -5.89 7.79 17.41
N TYR A 222 -5.68 6.57 16.95
CA TYR A 222 -6.73 5.56 16.86
C TYR A 222 -6.65 4.59 18.03
N LEU A 223 -7.80 4.40 18.70
CA LEU A 223 -7.96 3.57 19.87
C LEU A 223 -8.94 2.42 19.56
N PRO A 224 -8.46 1.18 19.44
CA PRO A 224 -9.31 0.05 19.13
C PRO A 224 -10.05 -0.50 20.37
N LEU A 225 -11.37 -0.52 20.33
CA LEU A 225 -12.21 -1.03 21.41
C LEU A 225 -11.92 -2.50 21.74
N THR A 226 -11.57 -3.30 20.73
CA THR A 226 -11.23 -4.72 20.87
C THR A 226 -10.06 -4.91 21.84
N TYR A 227 -9.00 -4.12 21.70
CA TYR A 227 -7.87 -4.17 22.63
C TYR A 227 -8.15 -3.41 23.93
N LEU A 228 -8.83 -2.26 23.88
CA LEU A 228 -9.19 -1.51 25.09
C LEU A 228 -10.04 -2.33 26.09
N SER A 229 -10.85 -3.27 25.60
CA SER A 229 -11.66 -4.18 26.43
C SER A 229 -10.90 -5.38 26.99
N THR A 230 -9.65 -5.60 26.57
CA THR A 230 -8.87 -6.81 26.91
C THR A 230 -7.53 -6.51 27.59
N LEU A 231 -7.06 -5.27 27.46
CA LEU A 231 -5.85 -4.74 28.09
C LEU A 231 -6.20 -3.95 29.36
N SER A 232 -5.31 -3.97 30.34
CA SER A 232 -5.36 -3.06 31.48
C SER A 232 -5.08 -1.62 31.04
N GLN A 233 -5.46 -0.65 31.88
CA GLN A 233 -5.15 0.76 31.65
C GLN A 233 -3.63 1.00 31.55
N ALA A 234 -2.82 0.27 32.33
CA ALA A 234 -1.37 0.43 32.33
C ALA A 234 -0.70 -0.20 31.10
N GLU A 235 -1.15 -1.39 30.67
CA GLU A 235 -0.74 -1.97 29.38
C GLU A 235 -1.08 -1.02 28.23
N THR A 236 -2.29 -0.47 28.23
CA THR A 236 -2.73 0.51 27.22
C THR A 236 -1.91 1.80 27.26
N ALA A 237 -1.58 2.32 28.44
CA ALA A 237 -0.72 3.50 28.58
C ALA A 237 0.65 3.29 27.93
N SER A 238 1.23 2.09 28.08
CA SER A 238 2.53 1.74 27.49
C SER A 238 2.47 1.70 25.95
N ILE A 239 1.39 1.15 25.38
CA ILE A 239 1.18 1.09 23.93
C ILE A 239 0.91 2.48 23.37
N ILE A 240 0.02 3.26 23.98
CA ILE A 240 -0.22 4.66 23.58
C ILE A 240 1.08 5.47 23.69
N GLY A 241 1.89 5.21 24.71
CA GLY A 241 3.22 5.79 24.86
C GLY A 241 4.14 5.51 23.68
N HIS A 242 4.20 4.25 23.25
CA HIS A 242 4.92 3.85 22.04
C HIS A 242 4.38 4.56 20.80
N GLU A 243 3.06 4.55 20.58
CA GLU A 243 2.44 5.24 19.45
C GLU A 243 2.79 6.73 19.42
N LEU A 244 2.64 7.43 20.55
CA LEU A 244 3.01 8.84 20.68
C LEU A 244 4.51 9.07 20.50
N GLY A 245 5.35 8.07 20.76
CA GLY A 245 6.78 8.07 20.46
C GLY A 245 7.09 8.37 18.99
N HIS A 246 6.21 7.97 18.06
CA HIS A 246 6.35 8.35 16.65
C HIS A 246 6.23 9.86 16.41
N PHE A 247 5.58 10.61 17.30
CA PHE A 247 5.48 12.07 17.23
C PHE A 247 6.48 12.83 18.11
N SER A 248 7.39 12.13 18.79
CA SER A 248 8.40 12.74 19.69
C SER A 248 9.31 13.77 18.99
N SER A 249 9.53 13.64 17.69
CA SER A 249 10.30 14.58 16.87
C SER A 249 9.69 14.76 15.47
N ARG A 250 10.08 15.84 14.78
CA ARG A 250 9.67 16.05 13.38
C ARG A 250 10.17 14.94 12.45
N ASP A 251 11.34 14.37 12.73
CA ASP A 251 11.93 13.30 11.92
C ASP A 251 11.20 11.96 12.12
N THR A 252 10.80 11.64 13.35
CA THR A 252 9.99 10.45 13.64
C THR A 252 8.58 10.59 13.09
N GLU A 253 7.97 11.78 13.21
CA GLU A 253 6.63 12.06 12.67
C GLU A 253 6.63 11.92 11.15
N ARG A 254 7.66 12.48 10.49
CA ARG A 254 7.83 12.35 9.05
C ARG A 254 8.04 10.91 8.61
N GLY A 255 8.83 10.13 9.34
CA GLY A 255 9.05 8.71 9.04
C GLY A 255 7.78 7.87 9.17
N SER A 256 7.04 8.06 10.27
CA SER A 256 5.73 7.44 10.49
C SER A 256 4.73 7.79 9.38
N ALA A 257 4.66 9.06 8.97
CA ALA A 257 3.81 9.49 7.86
C ALA A 257 4.17 8.80 6.53
N ILE A 258 5.48 8.62 6.25
CA ILE A 258 5.95 7.91 5.06
C ILE A 258 5.63 6.42 5.12
N GLY A 259 5.81 5.78 6.28
CA GLY A 259 5.40 4.39 6.51
C GLY A 259 3.91 4.21 6.28
N ALA A 260 3.09 5.10 6.85
CA ALA A 260 1.65 5.08 6.68
C ALA A 260 1.22 5.24 5.21
N GLN A 261 1.80 6.21 4.50
CA GLN A 261 1.55 6.39 3.06
C GLN A 261 1.93 5.14 2.26
N PHE A 262 3.10 4.57 2.52
CA PHE A 262 3.58 3.37 1.83
C PHE A 262 2.65 2.17 2.05
N SER A 263 2.20 1.96 3.27
CA SER A 263 1.29 0.86 3.61
C SER A 263 -0.10 1.03 2.98
N LEU A 264 -0.58 2.27 2.84
CA LEU A 264 -1.79 2.53 2.05
C LEU A 264 -1.58 2.19 0.57
N MET A 265 -0.44 2.54 -0.02
CA MET A 265 -0.11 2.18 -1.40
C MET A 265 -0.14 0.66 -1.60
N CYS A 266 0.43 -0.10 -0.66
CA CYS A 266 0.37 -1.56 -0.64
C CYS A 266 -1.06 -2.09 -0.57
N ARG A 267 -1.89 -1.57 0.35
CA ARG A 267 -3.29 -1.98 0.52
C ARG A 267 -4.16 -1.71 -0.71
N HIS A 268 -4.01 -0.52 -1.31
CA HIS A 268 -4.74 -0.22 -2.54
C HIS A 268 -4.27 -1.10 -3.70
N PHE A 269 -2.97 -1.38 -3.82
CA PHE A 269 -2.47 -2.29 -4.85
C PHE A 269 -2.99 -3.72 -4.66
N SER A 270 -3.05 -4.23 -3.41
CA SER A 270 -3.60 -5.56 -3.14
C SER A 270 -5.10 -5.64 -3.44
N SER A 271 -5.88 -4.60 -3.10
CA SER A 271 -7.31 -4.53 -3.45
C SER A 271 -7.54 -4.56 -4.96
N LEU A 272 -6.80 -3.74 -5.73
CA LEU A 272 -6.90 -3.73 -7.19
C LEU A 272 -6.46 -5.07 -7.81
N SER A 273 -5.43 -5.70 -7.26
CA SER A 273 -4.93 -6.99 -7.75
C SER A 273 -5.88 -8.15 -7.43
N ALA A 274 -6.59 -8.08 -6.29
CA ALA A 274 -7.57 -9.08 -5.89
C ALA A 274 -8.86 -9.03 -6.74
N GLU A 275 -9.34 -7.82 -7.07
CA GLU A 275 -10.47 -7.64 -8.00
C GLU A 275 -10.17 -8.19 -9.40
N ALA A 276 -8.89 -8.18 -9.79
CA ALA A 276 -8.41 -8.66 -11.08
C ALA A 276 -7.91 -10.11 -11.02
N ALA A 277 -8.68 -11.04 -10.43
CA ALA A 277 -8.27 -12.42 -10.12
C ALA A 277 -7.62 -13.21 -11.29
N ASP A 278 -7.95 -12.89 -12.55
CA ASP A 278 -7.15 -13.26 -13.73
C ASP A 278 -6.92 -12.03 -14.62
N PRO A 279 -5.83 -11.28 -14.39
CA PRO A 279 -5.57 -10.07 -15.14
C PRO A 279 -5.22 -10.47 -16.58
N ALA A 280 -5.84 -9.78 -17.54
CA ALA A 280 -5.58 -10.00 -18.95
C ALA A 280 -4.07 -9.91 -19.22
N TRP A 281 -3.57 -10.73 -20.15
CA TRP A 281 -2.12 -10.86 -20.40
C TRP A 281 -1.43 -9.49 -20.60
N ILE A 282 -2.12 -8.53 -21.22
CA ILE A 282 -1.66 -7.17 -21.50
C ILE A 282 -1.48 -6.30 -20.24
N GLU A 283 -2.17 -6.59 -19.14
CA GLU A 283 -2.09 -5.85 -17.86
C GLU A 283 -0.96 -6.36 -16.97
N ARG A 284 -0.58 -7.64 -17.12
CA ARG A 284 0.43 -8.33 -16.30
C ARG A 284 1.77 -7.58 -16.20
N PRO A 285 2.32 -6.96 -17.26
CA PRO A 285 3.55 -6.18 -17.15
C PRO A 285 3.46 -4.98 -16.20
N ALA A 286 2.32 -4.28 -16.20
CA ALA A 286 2.10 -3.13 -15.34
C ALA A 286 1.97 -3.57 -13.88
N LEU A 287 1.16 -4.58 -13.61
CA LEU A 287 1.02 -5.18 -12.27
C LEU A 287 2.36 -5.69 -11.73
N TRP A 288 3.13 -6.39 -12.58
CA TRP A 288 4.46 -6.87 -12.22
C TRP A 288 5.39 -5.71 -11.86
N MET A 289 5.44 -4.65 -12.67
CA MET A 289 6.32 -3.51 -12.39
C MET A 289 5.94 -2.80 -11.09
N THR A 290 4.64 -2.60 -10.84
CA THR A 290 4.12 -2.02 -9.60
C THR A 290 4.46 -2.89 -8.39
N GLN A 291 4.29 -4.21 -8.48
CA GLN A 291 4.66 -5.14 -7.41
C GLN A 291 6.18 -5.10 -7.14
N ARG A 292 7.01 -5.02 -8.18
CA ARG A 292 8.46 -4.87 -8.02
C ARG A 292 8.81 -3.54 -7.38
N PHE A 293 8.11 -2.45 -7.70
CA PHE A 293 8.31 -1.16 -7.02
C PHE A 293 8.06 -1.31 -5.53
N LEU A 294 6.87 -1.78 -5.14
CA LEU A 294 6.49 -1.95 -3.75
C LEU A 294 7.50 -2.85 -3.02
N HIS A 295 7.88 -3.98 -3.61
CA HIS A 295 8.86 -4.89 -3.00
C HIS A 295 10.22 -4.25 -2.70
N HIS A 296 10.82 -3.49 -3.64
CA HIS A 296 12.14 -2.90 -3.39
C HIS A 296 12.08 -1.69 -2.45
N TRP A 297 11.02 -0.89 -2.52
CA TRP A 297 10.82 0.25 -1.63
C TRP A 297 10.44 -0.17 -0.22
N HIS A 298 9.73 -1.28 -0.06
CA HIS A 298 9.44 -1.91 1.24
C HIS A 298 10.74 -2.14 2.02
N LEU A 299 11.79 -2.65 1.36
CA LEU A 299 13.10 -2.85 2.00
C LEU A 299 13.72 -1.53 2.52
N ALA A 300 13.47 -0.41 1.85
CA ALA A 300 13.94 0.91 2.28
C ALA A 300 13.13 1.46 3.44
N VAL A 301 11.79 1.43 3.33
CA VAL A 301 10.87 1.87 4.38
C VAL A 301 11.15 1.13 5.68
N HIS A 302 11.27 -0.21 5.62
CA HIS A 302 11.54 -1.02 6.81
C HIS A 302 12.94 -0.80 7.37
N HIS A 303 13.94 -0.58 6.51
CA HIS A 303 15.29 -0.34 6.98
C HIS A 303 15.34 0.86 7.93
N TRP A 304 14.67 1.96 7.56
CA TRP A 304 14.61 3.18 8.35
C TRP A 304 13.55 3.14 9.46
N GLY A 305 12.41 2.45 9.23
CA GLY A 305 11.33 2.30 10.20
C GLY A 305 11.78 1.55 11.46
N ARG A 306 12.57 0.47 11.32
CA ARG A 306 13.05 -0.31 12.48
C ARG A 306 13.77 0.51 13.55
N ALA A 307 14.54 1.53 13.17
CA ALA A 307 15.20 2.38 14.14
C ALA A 307 14.21 3.28 14.90
N GLN A 308 13.14 3.72 14.23
CA GLN A 308 12.08 4.51 14.85
C GLN A 308 11.24 3.68 15.82
N GLU A 309 10.98 2.43 15.47
CA GLU A 309 10.32 1.45 16.33
C GLU A 309 11.03 1.25 17.67
N LEU A 310 12.36 1.09 17.65
CA LEU A 310 13.14 0.95 18.88
C LEU A 310 13.14 2.23 19.74
N VAL A 311 13.04 3.40 19.12
CA VAL A 311 12.87 4.68 19.85
C VAL A 311 11.49 4.73 20.48
N ALA A 312 10.45 4.38 19.74
CA ALA A 312 9.07 4.30 20.23
C ALA A 312 8.93 3.28 21.37
N ASP A 313 9.57 2.12 21.28
CA ASP A 313 9.63 1.10 22.35
C ASP A 313 10.17 1.66 23.66
N ARG A 314 11.25 2.44 23.59
CA ARG A 314 11.82 3.08 24.77
C ARG A 314 10.86 4.10 25.38
N VAL A 315 10.12 4.84 24.57
CA VAL A 315 9.09 5.77 25.05
C VAL A 315 7.96 5.01 25.76
N GLY A 316 7.46 3.92 25.16
CA GLY A 316 6.45 3.06 25.79
C GLY A 316 6.92 2.43 27.11
N GLY A 317 8.16 1.94 27.13
CA GLY A 317 8.82 1.41 28.33
C GLY A 317 8.99 2.45 29.44
N ASN A 318 9.35 3.69 29.10
CA ASN A 318 9.51 4.76 30.10
C ASN A 318 8.18 5.19 30.75
N ILE A 319 7.05 4.99 30.08
CA ILE A 319 5.73 5.43 30.58
C ILE A 319 5.18 4.48 31.65
N ALA A 320 5.23 3.17 31.41
CA ALA A 320 4.59 2.18 32.29
C ALA A 320 5.57 1.17 32.90
N GLY A 321 6.84 1.21 32.50
CA GLY A 321 7.87 0.22 32.81
C GLY A 321 8.15 -0.72 31.65
N GLU A 322 9.44 -1.01 31.41
CA GLU A 322 9.92 -1.83 30.29
C GLU A 322 9.31 -3.23 30.28
N ARG A 323 9.25 -3.89 31.44
CA ARG A 323 8.64 -5.23 31.55
C ARG A 323 7.14 -5.22 31.24
N LEU A 324 6.42 -4.19 31.67
CA LEU A 324 5.00 -4.05 31.40
C LEU A 324 4.72 -3.73 29.92
N PHE A 325 5.57 -2.91 29.29
CA PHE A 325 5.50 -2.68 27.85
C PHE A 325 5.71 -3.99 27.07
N CYS A 326 6.73 -4.78 27.42
CA CYS A 326 6.96 -6.08 26.79
C CYS A 326 5.78 -7.04 27.01
N GLN A 327 5.17 -7.05 28.19
CA GLN A 327 3.93 -7.79 28.45
C GLN A 327 2.79 -7.33 27.53
N ALA A 328 2.57 -6.01 27.43
CA ALA A 328 1.52 -5.42 26.60
C ALA A 328 1.74 -5.74 25.11
N LEU A 329 2.98 -5.67 24.64
CA LEU A 329 3.37 -6.03 23.28
C LEU A 329 3.04 -7.51 22.98
N LEU A 330 3.50 -8.43 23.84
CA LEU A 330 3.21 -9.86 23.71
C LEU A 330 1.72 -10.15 23.75
N ARG A 331 0.97 -9.40 24.57
CA ARG A 331 -0.47 -9.52 24.67
C ARG A 331 -1.18 -9.05 23.40
N VAL A 332 -0.77 -7.94 22.79
CA VAL A 332 -1.29 -7.48 21.49
C VAL A 332 -1.01 -8.53 20.41
N ILE A 333 0.20 -9.10 20.37
CA ILE A 333 0.56 -10.20 19.44
C ILE A 333 -0.42 -11.38 19.59
N ALA A 334 -0.66 -11.81 20.83
CA ALA A 334 -1.52 -12.96 21.10
C ALA A 334 -2.99 -12.69 20.74
N LEU A 335 -3.45 -11.46 20.94
CA LEU A 335 -4.84 -11.05 20.69
C LEU A 335 -5.15 -10.84 19.20
N ASP A 336 -4.17 -10.41 18.40
CA ASP A 336 -4.38 -10.03 17.00
C ASP A 336 -5.06 -11.13 16.18
N ALA A 337 -4.58 -12.38 16.27
CA ALA A 337 -5.16 -13.50 15.54
C ALA A 337 -6.61 -13.79 15.94
N GLU A 338 -6.92 -13.72 17.24
CA GLU A 338 -8.26 -14.00 17.76
C GLU A 338 -9.24 -12.87 17.43
N ILE A 339 -8.80 -11.61 17.50
CA ILE A 339 -9.60 -10.45 17.13
C ILE A 339 -9.93 -10.50 15.63
N ASN A 340 -8.93 -10.76 14.77
CA ASN A 340 -9.13 -10.86 13.33
C ASN A 340 -10.09 -12.01 12.96
N ARG A 341 -10.03 -13.14 13.67
CA ARG A 341 -10.98 -14.24 13.49
C ARG A 341 -12.40 -13.83 13.85
N LEU A 342 -12.60 -13.21 15.00
CA LEU A 342 -13.93 -12.77 15.44
C LEU A 342 -14.51 -11.63 14.57
N LEU A 343 -13.65 -10.75 14.05
CA LEU A 343 -14.05 -9.74 13.07
C LEU A 343 -14.62 -10.38 11.79
N ALA A 344 -14.01 -11.46 11.31
CA ALA A 344 -14.50 -12.19 10.13
C ALA A 344 -15.84 -12.92 10.38
N GLU A 345 -16.16 -13.26 11.63
CA GLU A 345 -17.40 -13.95 12.02
C GLU A 345 -18.62 -13.02 12.16
N HIS A 346 -18.45 -11.68 12.07
CA HIS A 346 -19.52 -10.67 12.07
C HIS A 346 -20.49 -10.75 13.27
N HIS A 347 -19.96 -10.82 14.48
CA HIS A 347 -20.76 -10.83 15.71
C HIS A 347 -21.49 -9.48 15.96
N PRO A 348 -22.75 -9.49 16.43
CA PRO A 348 -23.51 -8.27 16.69
C PRO A 348 -22.96 -7.45 17.87
N ASN A 349 -22.34 -8.11 18.86
CA ASN A 349 -21.59 -7.48 19.92
C ASN A 349 -20.20 -8.12 20.01
N LEU A 350 -19.27 -7.58 19.21
CA LEU A 350 -17.90 -8.08 19.11
C LEU A 350 -17.17 -8.07 20.45
N ILE A 351 -17.40 -7.06 21.30
CA ILE A 351 -16.71 -6.93 22.59
C ILE A 351 -17.16 -8.04 23.55
N GLN A 352 -18.46 -8.31 23.61
CA GLN A 352 -18.98 -9.41 24.42
C GLN A 352 -18.52 -10.76 23.88
N ALA A 353 -18.57 -10.97 22.55
CA ALA A 353 -18.10 -12.19 21.91
C ALA A 353 -16.60 -12.45 22.18
N LEU A 354 -15.77 -11.41 22.12
CA LEU A 354 -14.35 -11.47 22.45
C LEU A 354 -14.13 -11.83 23.93
N ALA A 355 -14.89 -11.21 24.84
CA ALA A 355 -14.79 -11.51 26.27
C ALA A 355 -15.16 -12.97 26.58
N ASP A 356 -16.23 -13.49 25.97
CA ASP A 356 -16.65 -14.87 26.16
C ASP A 356 -15.68 -15.86 25.50
N HIS A 357 -15.17 -15.53 24.31
CA HIS A 357 -14.17 -16.34 23.61
C HIS A 357 -12.89 -16.50 24.44
N LEU A 358 -12.36 -15.40 25.00
CA LEU A 358 -11.12 -15.42 25.80
C LEU A 358 -11.27 -16.12 27.17
N ARG A 359 -12.50 -16.33 27.66
CA ARG A 359 -12.74 -17.16 28.86
C ARG A 359 -12.62 -18.65 28.57
N HIS A 360 -12.94 -19.06 27.34
CA HIS A 360 -12.97 -20.47 26.95
C HIS A 360 -11.73 -20.89 26.14
N THR A 361 -11.02 -19.92 25.55
CA THR A 361 -9.85 -20.17 24.71
C THR A 361 -8.64 -19.46 25.28
N PRO A 362 -7.66 -20.19 25.86
CA PRO A 362 -6.45 -19.57 26.35
C PRO A 362 -5.62 -19.03 25.19
N LEU A 363 -5.08 -17.83 25.38
CA LEU A 363 -4.14 -17.23 24.43
C LEU A 363 -2.86 -18.06 24.37
N ARG A 364 -2.33 -18.25 23.17
CA ARG A 364 -1.09 -19.01 22.94
C ARG A 364 -0.09 -18.16 22.18
N LEU A 365 1.11 -18.05 22.74
CA LEU A 365 2.28 -17.50 22.08
C LEU A 365 3.21 -18.67 21.76
N ASN A 366 3.36 -18.99 20.48
CA ASN A 366 4.31 -20.01 20.03
C ASN A 366 5.58 -19.32 19.50
N ASP A 367 6.71 -20.03 19.43
CA ASP A 367 7.96 -19.48 18.86
C ASP A 367 7.76 -18.91 17.45
N ALA A 368 6.93 -19.57 16.63
CA ALA A 368 6.56 -19.09 15.29
C ALA A 368 5.81 -17.74 15.30
N VAL A 369 5.09 -17.43 16.38
CA VAL A 369 4.35 -16.16 16.58
C VAL A 369 5.26 -15.08 17.14
N LEU A 370 6.27 -15.44 17.93
CA LEU A 370 7.30 -14.52 18.42
C LEU A 370 8.29 -14.08 17.33
N ASP A 371 8.55 -14.98 16.37
CA ASP A 371 9.35 -14.69 15.17
C ASP A 371 8.56 -13.90 14.11
N HIS A 372 7.24 -13.96 14.13
CA HIS A 372 6.39 -13.12 13.27
C HIS A 372 6.23 -11.72 13.89
N ALA A 373 6.66 -10.70 13.15
CA ALA A 373 6.26 -9.33 13.44
C ALA A 373 4.74 -9.18 13.29
N ILE A 374 4.07 -8.54 14.26
CA ILE A 374 2.65 -8.17 14.12
C ILE A 374 2.49 -7.37 12.82
N ALA A 375 1.45 -7.69 12.05
CA ALA A 375 1.04 -6.88 10.92
C ALA A 375 0.30 -5.64 11.43
N HIS A 376 0.97 -4.48 11.44
CA HIS A 376 0.32 -3.21 11.71
C HIS A 376 -0.24 -2.63 10.39
N PRO A 377 -1.37 -1.87 10.38
CA PRO A 377 -1.95 -1.33 9.15
C PRO A 377 -1.02 -0.39 8.38
N PHE A 378 -0.01 0.11 9.06
CA PHE A 378 0.92 1.12 8.58
C PHE A 378 2.39 0.77 8.74
N ASP A 379 2.73 -0.27 9.50
CA ASP A 379 4.12 -0.61 9.82
C ASP A 379 4.34 -2.14 9.91
N THR A 380 5.58 -2.55 9.96
CA THR A 380 5.97 -3.91 10.29
C THR A 380 7.13 -3.82 11.26
N HIS A 381 6.83 -4.13 12.51
CA HIS A 381 7.76 -3.97 13.61
C HIS A 381 8.99 -4.88 13.45
N PRO A 382 10.14 -4.53 14.06
CA PRO A 382 11.24 -5.47 14.24
C PRO A 382 10.76 -6.75 14.95
N PRO A 383 11.50 -7.87 14.80
CA PRO A 383 11.19 -9.10 15.52
C PRO A 383 11.03 -8.83 17.02
N THR A 384 10.02 -9.44 17.64
CA THR A 384 9.67 -9.22 19.05
C THR A 384 10.87 -9.47 19.98
N VAL A 385 11.66 -10.50 19.69
CA VAL A 385 12.89 -10.83 20.43
C VAL A 385 13.87 -9.66 20.45
N LEU A 386 14.06 -8.95 19.33
CA LEU A 386 14.96 -7.80 19.26
C LEU A 386 14.43 -6.64 20.12
N ARG A 387 13.11 -6.41 20.13
CA ARG A 387 12.48 -5.35 20.92
C ARG A 387 12.66 -5.61 22.42
N LEU A 388 12.44 -6.84 22.87
CA LEU A 388 12.66 -7.26 24.26
C LEU A 388 14.13 -7.08 24.70
N GLN A 389 15.08 -7.49 23.84
CA GLN A 389 16.51 -7.34 24.12
C GLN A 389 16.93 -5.86 24.24
N GLN A 390 16.36 -4.98 23.44
CA GLN A 390 16.66 -3.54 23.49
C GLN A 390 16.15 -2.85 24.75
N LEU A 391 15.18 -3.46 25.44
CA LEU A 391 14.63 -3.02 26.71
C LEU A 391 15.18 -3.82 27.90
N ASP A 392 16.20 -4.66 27.69
CA ASP A 392 16.81 -5.51 28.72
C ASP A 392 15.80 -6.43 29.46
N VAL A 393 14.73 -6.85 28.77
CA VAL A 393 13.70 -7.74 29.32
C VAL A 393 13.92 -9.15 28.81
N VAL A 394 14.14 -10.08 29.74
CA VAL A 394 14.20 -11.52 29.44
C VAL A 394 12.80 -12.08 29.22
N LEU A 395 12.63 -12.84 28.15
CA LEU A 395 11.42 -13.63 27.92
C LEU A 395 11.44 -14.84 28.87
N ASP A 396 10.73 -14.71 29.99
CA ASP A 396 10.56 -15.77 30.98
C ASP A 396 9.11 -16.30 31.00
N ASP A 397 8.90 -17.48 31.60
CA ASP A 397 7.58 -18.11 31.69
C ASP A 397 6.56 -17.23 32.44
N ALA A 398 7.04 -16.40 33.37
CA ALA A 398 6.20 -15.48 34.12
C ALA A 398 5.65 -14.35 33.25
N LEU A 399 6.48 -13.78 32.37
CA LEU A 399 6.09 -12.76 31.40
C LEU A 399 5.11 -13.32 30.38
N LEU A 400 5.36 -14.53 29.87
CA LEU A 400 4.44 -15.22 28.96
C LEU A 400 3.10 -15.51 29.63
N ALA A 401 3.09 -15.99 30.88
CA ALA A 401 1.87 -16.20 31.66
C ALA A 401 1.09 -14.89 31.89
N GLN A 402 1.79 -13.79 32.16
CA GLN A 402 1.16 -12.48 32.31
C GLN A 402 0.59 -11.95 31.00
N ALA A 403 1.32 -12.11 29.88
CA ALA A 403 0.86 -11.67 28.56
C ALA A 403 -0.37 -12.47 28.08
N THR A 404 -0.44 -13.76 28.41
CA THR A 404 -1.52 -14.68 27.99
C THR A 404 -2.68 -14.80 29.00
N ARG A 405 -2.64 -14.04 30.11
CA ARG A 405 -3.67 -14.07 31.15
C ARG A 405 -5.07 -13.75 30.60
N VAL A 406 -6.10 -14.31 31.20
CA VAL A 406 -7.49 -13.94 30.89
C VAL A 406 -7.73 -12.48 31.33
N PRO A 407 -8.38 -11.62 30.52
CA PRO A 407 -8.77 -10.28 30.95
C PRO A 407 -9.62 -10.30 32.21
N THR A 408 -9.26 -9.47 33.19
CA THR A 408 -10.02 -9.28 34.43
C THR A 408 -11.28 -8.44 34.18
N GLU A 409 -12.15 -8.33 35.18
CA GLU A 409 -13.29 -7.42 35.10
C GLU A 409 -12.85 -5.95 35.01
N HIS A 410 -11.80 -5.56 35.72
CA HIS A 410 -11.26 -4.20 35.65
C HIS A 410 -10.73 -3.86 34.25
N ASP A 411 -10.03 -4.80 33.59
CA ASP A 411 -9.53 -4.63 32.22
C ASP A 411 -10.67 -4.34 31.22
N ARG A 412 -11.89 -4.83 31.49
CA ARG A 412 -13.05 -4.63 30.61
C ARG A 412 -13.73 -3.27 30.81
N HIS A 413 -13.55 -2.62 31.96
CA HIS A 413 -14.37 -1.48 32.35
C HIS A 413 -13.63 -0.14 32.49
N TRP A 414 -12.31 -0.13 32.71
CA TRP A 414 -11.54 1.10 32.93
C TRP A 414 -11.74 2.16 31.83
N PHE A 415 -11.82 1.75 30.55
CA PHE A 415 -12.02 2.67 29.43
C PHE A 415 -13.42 3.31 29.45
N SER A 416 -14.43 2.54 29.85
CA SER A 416 -15.80 3.06 30.02
C SER A 416 -15.87 4.07 31.16
N GLU A 417 -15.06 3.92 32.20
CA GLU A 417 -15.01 4.85 33.34
C GLU A 417 -14.37 6.20 32.92
N LEU A 418 -13.32 6.17 32.11
CA LEU A 418 -12.66 7.36 31.58
C LEU A 418 -13.50 8.14 30.54
N THR A 419 -14.45 7.47 29.91
CA THR A 419 -15.32 8.08 28.89
C THR A 419 -16.66 8.57 29.44
N ARG A 420 -16.98 8.28 30.72
CA ARG A 420 -18.16 8.85 31.37
C ARG A 420 -17.98 10.35 31.58
N ILE A 421 -19.00 11.10 31.17
CA ILE A 421 -19.16 12.49 31.61
C ILE A 421 -19.56 12.43 33.09
N THR A 422 -18.65 12.79 33.99
CA THR A 422 -19.03 13.08 35.37
C THR A 422 -19.95 14.29 35.35
N ASN A 423 -21.25 14.05 35.53
CA ASN A 423 -22.23 15.11 35.65
C ASN A 423 -22.00 15.80 37.01
N PRO A 424 -21.60 17.09 37.09
CA PRO A 424 -21.34 17.74 38.38
C PRO A 424 -22.64 18.22 39.08
N GLN A 425 -23.76 17.52 38.87
CA GLN A 425 -25.07 17.85 39.41
C GLN A 425 -25.79 16.52 39.72
N GLY A 426 -25.63 16.06 40.96
CA GLY A 426 -26.22 14.81 41.45
C GLY A 426 -25.91 14.60 42.92
N GLU A 427 -26.01 15.66 43.72
CA GLU A 427 -26.28 15.60 45.16
C GLU A 427 -27.69 16.13 45.41
#